data_AF-A0A7S1YKB3-F1
#
_entry.id   AF-A0A7S1YKB3-F1
#
_cell.length_a   1.000
_cell.length_b   1.000
_cell.length_c   1.000
_cell.angle_alpha   90.00
_cell.angle_beta   90.00
_cell.angle_gamma   90.00
#
_symmetry.space_group_name_H-M   'P 1'
#
loop_
_entity.id
_entity.type
_entity.pdbx_description
1 polymer ?
#
loop_
_entity_poly.entity_id
_entity_poly.type
_entity_poly.pdbx_seq_one_letter_code
_entity_poly.pdbx_strand_id
1 'polypeptide(L)'
;GMSRSLAVVEEGEQYALDAVDDEHRRLSTETLTSPGVPCLQESFGKGVTCTAEDIDIGRVYNFNVSSCTPGEYFGLSADVEFVLNAQARHDISVWFATDGDPNGDGAITGTCTAYSPPTSPDPPFLDLDTPLGKGKGDNCGDIDAAHSPMSTHIEVYMKCEAGPNGGVKFPYCTSWKQPGGNRVCNSAVEALPGTGAKCKCDPNFVLGPWDLPAFQTEEPTAPPTTATVTTDPPTAAPVASTVYTDPPTAAPVSSTVYTDPPTAAPVSSSTTVSADPPTAAP
;
A
#
# COMPACT_ATOMS: atom_id res chain seq x y z
N GLY A 1 -42.99 10.60 58.40
CA GLY A 1 -41.60 10.64 57.91
C GLY A 1 -41.43 9.57 56.85
N MET A 2 -40.72 9.94 55.78
CA MET A 2 -40.10 9.09 54.74
C MET A 2 -41.00 8.15 53.93
N SER A 3 -41.17 8.45 52.63
CA SER A 3 -40.34 7.81 51.60
C SER A 3 -40.71 8.37 50.21
N ARG A 4 -39.76 9.05 49.57
CA ARG A 4 -39.73 9.33 48.12
C ARG A 4 -38.26 9.25 47.71
N SER A 5 -37.90 8.20 47.00
CA SER A 5 -36.78 8.16 46.04
C SER A 5 -36.66 6.74 45.52
N LEU A 6 -36.94 6.56 44.22
CA LEU A 6 -36.27 5.65 43.29
C LEU A 6 -37.08 5.71 41.98
N ALA A 7 -36.71 6.63 41.09
CA ALA A 7 -37.17 6.65 39.69
C ALA A 7 -36.42 7.73 38.90
N VAL A 8 -35.08 7.70 38.90
CA VAL A 8 -34.25 8.54 38.01
C VAL A 8 -32.91 7.84 37.74
N VAL A 9 -32.92 6.65 37.12
CA VAL A 9 -31.67 6.05 36.59
C VAL A 9 -31.85 5.32 35.25
N GLU A 10 -33.06 4.87 34.85
CA GLU A 10 -33.17 3.91 33.73
C GLU A 10 -33.17 4.50 32.30
N GLU A 11 -33.52 5.78 32.08
CA GLU A 11 -33.64 6.29 30.70
C GLU A 11 -32.28 6.56 30.03
N GLY A 12 -31.26 7.00 30.78
CA GLY A 12 -29.94 7.35 30.23
C GLY A 12 -29.10 6.15 29.77
N GLU A 13 -29.21 5.00 30.45
CA GLU A 13 -28.49 3.78 30.07
C GLU A 13 -29.07 3.13 28.81
N GLN A 14 -30.40 3.13 28.65
CA GLN A 14 -31.04 2.56 27.46
C GLN A 14 -30.66 3.33 26.19
N TYR A 15 -30.68 4.67 26.23
CA TYR A 15 -30.27 5.49 25.08
C TYR A 15 -28.80 5.26 24.67
N ALA A 16 -27.91 5.00 25.62
CA ALA A 16 -26.51 4.71 25.32
C ALA A 16 -26.34 3.32 24.68
N LEU A 17 -27.12 2.32 25.10
CA LEU A 17 -27.11 0.99 24.50
C LEU A 17 -27.65 1.02 23.06
N ASP A 18 -28.78 1.71 22.83
CA ASP A 18 -29.39 1.82 21.51
C ASP A 18 -28.46 2.52 20.48
N ALA A 19 -27.72 3.56 20.92
CA ALA A 19 -26.76 4.26 20.06
C ALA A 19 -25.54 3.40 19.69
N VAL A 20 -25.09 2.56 20.62
CA VAL A 20 -23.96 1.65 20.41
C VAL A 20 -24.34 0.49 19.50
N ASP A 21 -25.59 0.01 19.58
CA ASP A 21 -26.12 -0.99 18.66
C ASP A 21 -26.29 -0.44 17.24
N ASP A 22 -26.67 0.84 17.08
CA ASP A 22 -26.74 1.50 15.78
C ASP A 22 -25.36 1.71 15.15
N GLU A 23 -24.34 2.06 15.95
CA GLU A 23 -22.95 2.18 15.48
C GLU A 23 -22.38 0.82 15.04
N HIS A 24 -22.60 -0.24 15.81
CA HIS A 24 -22.16 -1.59 15.42
C HIS A 24 -22.90 -2.09 14.18
N ARG A 25 -24.20 -1.79 14.06
CA ARG A 25 -24.98 -2.08 12.85
C ARG A 25 -24.47 -1.31 11.64
N ARG A 26 -24.05 -0.05 11.81
CA ARG A 26 -23.46 0.74 10.74
C ARG A 26 -22.11 0.16 10.32
N LEU A 27 -21.22 -0.09 11.28
CA LEU A 27 -19.87 -0.60 11.02
C LEU A 27 -19.88 -2.01 10.40
N SER A 28 -20.81 -2.87 10.79
CA SER A 28 -20.95 -4.20 10.21
C SER A 28 -21.37 -4.20 8.73
N THR A 29 -21.87 -3.09 8.20
CA THR A 29 -22.28 -2.98 6.78
C THR A 29 -21.32 -2.18 5.90
N GLU A 30 -20.26 -1.63 6.49
CA GLU A 30 -19.31 -0.74 5.80
C GLU A 30 -17.91 -1.35 5.78
N THR A 31 -17.17 -1.10 4.69
CA THR A 31 -15.75 -1.39 4.66
C THR A 31 -15.06 -0.55 5.72
N LEU A 32 -14.45 -1.19 6.72
CA LEU A 32 -13.61 -0.46 7.66
C LEU A 32 -12.39 0.08 6.93
N THR A 33 -12.02 1.33 7.22
CA THR A 33 -10.88 1.99 6.58
C THR A 33 -10.01 2.66 7.64
N SER A 34 -8.69 2.52 7.53
CA SER A 34 -7.71 3.16 8.41
C SER A 34 -6.60 3.80 7.57
N PRO A 35 -6.76 5.08 7.16
CA PRO A 35 -5.82 5.77 6.29
C PRO A 35 -4.61 6.32 7.05
N GLY A 36 -3.45 6.35 6.38
CA GLY A 36 -2.23 6.94 6.93
C GLY A 36 -1.67 6.22 8.16
N VAL A 37 -1.90 4.91 8.25
CA VAL A 37 -1.38 4.06 9.33
C VAL A 37 0.00 3.51 8.98
N PRO A 38 0.80 3.09 9.97
CA PRO A 38 1.97 2.27 9.69
C PRO A 38 1.57 1.01 8.92
N CYS A 39 2.42 0.58 7.99
CA CYS A 39 2.20 -0.64 7.23
C CYS A 39 2.23 -1.91 8.10
N LEU A 40 1.99 -3.05 7.46
CA LEU A 40 1.62 -4.29 8.12
C LEU A 40 2.60 -4.71 9.23
N GLN A 41 3.90 -4.60 8.98
CA GLN A 41 4.93 -5.03 9.92
C GLN A 41 4.99 -4.13 11.16
N GLU A 42 4.95 -2.82 10.97
CA GLU A 42 4.96 -1.85 12.06
C GLU A 42 3.69 -1.96 12.91
N SER A 43 2.53 -2.10 12.25
CA SER A 43 1.24 -2.31 12.92
C SER A 43 1.21 -3.64 13.68
N PHE A 44 1.86 -4.69 13.16
CA PHE A 44 1.97 -5.99 13.82
C PHE A 44 2.95 -6.00 15.00
N GLY A 45 3.89 -5.06 15.04
CA GLY A 45 4.89 -4.92 16.10
C GLY A 45 6.01 -5.98 16.11
N LYS A 46 6.11 -6.78 15.05
CA LYS A 46 7.16 -7.80 14.85
C LYS A 46 7.32 -8.11 13.37
N GLY A 47 8.46 -8.72 13.02
CA GLY A 47 8.77 -9.10 11.64
C GLY A 47 7.70 -10.02 11.03
N VAL A 48 7.33 -9.72 9.79
CA VAL A 48 6.46 -10.57 8.95
C VAL A 48 7.25 -11.09 7.76
N THR A 49 6.92 -12.30 7.32
CA THR A 49 7.51 -12.91 6.12
C THR A 49 6.48 -13.17 5.04
N CYS A 50 5.19 -13.09 5.37
CA CYS A 50 4.05 -13.22 4.45
C CYS A 50 4.19 -14.35 3.44
N THR A 51 4.36 -15.58 3.95
CA THR A 51 4.63 -16.78 3.15
C THR A 51 3.40 -17.64 2.90
N ALA A 52 2.26 -17.33 3.51
CA ALA A 52 1.02 -18.05 3.28
C ALA A 52 0.24 -17.41 2.14
N GLU A 53 -0.51 -18.23 1.40
CA GLU A 53 -1.24 -17.82 0.19
C GLU A 53 -2.75 -18.02 0.37
N ASP A 54 -3.23 -17.89 1.62
CA ASP A 54 -4.60 -18.29 1.97
C ASP A 54 -5.64 -17.29 1.42
N ILE A 55 -5.32 -15.99 1.41
CA ILE A 55 -6.17 -14.90 0.90
C ILE A 55 -5.40 -14.09 -0.14
N ASP A 56 -6.03 -13.89 -1.29
CA ASP A 56 -5.48 -13.13 -2.42
C ASP A 56 -6.40 -11.99 -2.85
N ILE A 57 -5.86 -10.98 -3.53
CA ILE A 57 -6.68 -10.08 -4.35
C ILE A 57 -6.82 -10.71 -5.73
N GLY A 58 -7.99 -11.27 -6.02
CA GLY A 58 -8.28 -11.89 -7.31
C GLY A 58 -8.36 -10.88 -8.45
N ARG A 59 -8.94 -9.70 -8.17
CA ARG A 59 -9.02 -8.57 -9.11
C ARG A 59 -9.35 -7.27 -8.40
N VAL A 60 -9.01 -6.17 -9.06
CA VAL A 60 -9.49 -4.82 -8.75
C VAL A 60 -10.24 -4.29 -9.98
N TYR A 61 -11.46 -3.81 -9.82
CA TYR A 61 -12.34 -3.43 -10.92
C TYR A 61 -13.25 -2.25 -10.54
N ASN A 62 -14.09 -1.80 -11.48
CA ASN A 62 -14.96 -0.61 -11.33
C ASN A 62 -14.21 0.64 -10.83
N PHE A 63 -12.92 0.73 -11.14
CA PHE A 63 -12.10 1.78 -10.60
C PHE A 63 -12.18 3.06 -11.41
N ASN A 64 -11.99 4.18 -10.73
CA ASN A 64 -11.85 5.49 -11.34
C ASN A 64 -10.53 6.12 -10.89
N VAL A 65 -9.67 6.45 -11.86
CA VAL A 65 -8.46 7.25 -11.66
C VAL A 65 -8.60 8.50 -12.50
N SER A 66 -8.64 9.67 -11.85
CA SER A 66 -8.76 10.95 -12.53
C SER A 66 -7.49 11.31 -13.32
N SER A 67 -6.33 11.13 -12.68
CA SER A 67 -5.01 11.29 -13.27
C SER A 67 -3.95 10.70 -12.31
N CYS A 68 -2.88 10.13 -12.87
CA CYS A 68 -1.74 9.64 -12.10
C CYS A 68 -0.47 10.23 -12.71
N THR A 69 0.08 11.27 -12.09
CA THR A 69 1.38 11.84 -12.46
C THR A 69 2.44 11.23 -11.54
N PRO A 70 3.48 10.56 -12.07
CA PRO A 70 4.51 9.94 -11.23
C PRO A 70 5.06 10.92 -10.18
N GLY A 71 5.06 10.50 -8.91
CA GLY A 71 5.48 11.33 -7.78
C GLY A 71 4.37 12.11 -7.09
N GLU A 72 3.24 12.37 -7.75
CA GLU A 72 2.08 13.07 -7.17
C GLU A 72 1.11 12.09 -6.50
N TYR A 73 0.28 12.59 -5.58
CA TYR A 73 -0.76 11.80 -4.95
C TYR A 73 -2.07 11.89 -5.74
N PHE A 74 -2.77 10.77 -5.85
CA PHE A 74 -4.08 10.68 -6.48
C PHE A 74 -5.05 9.84 -5.63
N GLY A 75 -6.34 10.06 -5.84
CA GLY A 75 -7.40 9.25 -5.26
C GLY A 75 -7.83 8.15 -6.24
N LEU A 76 -8.00 6.94 -5.72
CA LEU A 76 -8.55 5.78 -6.40
C LEU A 76 -9.79 5.33 -5.63
N SER A 77 -10.92 5.25 -6.33
CA SER A 77 -12.12 4.55 -5.86
C SER A 77 -12.25 3.28 -6.70
N ALA A 78 -12.42 2.12 -6.07
CA ALA A 78 -12.40 0.82 -6.74
C ALA A 78 -13.13 -0.27 -5.94
N ASP A 79 -13.53 -1.35 -6.62
CA ASP A 79 -13.95 -2.59 -5.98
C ASP A 79 -12.79 -3.59 -5.97
N VAL A 80 -12.55 -4.22 -4.83
CA VAL A 80 -11.50 -5.23 -4.63
C VAL A 80 -12.14 -6.57 -4.33
N GLU A 81 -11.70 -7.62 -5.03
CA GLU A 81 -12.16 -8.99 -4.86
C GLU A 81 -11.15 -9.81 -4.04
N PHE A 82 -11.56 -10.27 -2.86
CA PHE A 82 -10.85 -11.24 -2.05
C PHE A 82 -11.17 -12.66 -2.52
N VAL A 83 -10.12 -13.47 -2.68
CA VAL A 83 -10.23 -14.89 -3.05
C VAL A 83 -9.64 -15.75 -1.95
N LEU A 84 -10.40 -16.76 -1.51
CA LEU A 84 -9.96 -17.76 -0.55
C LEU A 84 -9.36 -18.98 -1.27
N ASN A 85 -8.11 -19.31 -0.93
CA ASN A 85 -7.39 -20.49 -1.44
C ASN A 85 -7.17 -21.56 -0.36
N ALA A 86 -7.82 -21.42 0.79
CA ALA A 86 -7.65 -22.28 1.97
C ALA A 86 -8.99 -22.56 2.67
N GLN A 87 -8.94 -23.14 3.87
CA GLN A 87 -10.09 -23.16 4.78
C GLN A 87 -10.41 -21.74 5.28
N ALA A 88 -11.60 -21.55 5.86
CA ALA A 88 -12.10 -20.25 6.31
C ALA A 88 -11.08 -19.40 7.08
N ARG A 89 -11.17 -18.09 6.89
CA ARG A 89 -10.27 -17.09 7.46
C ARG A 89 -11.05 -15.99 8.14
N HIS A 90 -10.43 -15.49 9.21
CA HIS A 90 -11.03 -14.50 10.08
C HIS A 90 -10.27 -13.18 10.01
N ASP A 91 -10.95 -12.09 10.34
CA ASP A 91 -10.38 -10.75 10.47
C ASP A 91 -9.53 -10.36 9.26
N ILE A 92 -10.13 -10.36 8.08
CA ILE A 92 -9.39 -10.13 6.85
C ILE A 92 -9.09 -8.65 6.74
N SER A 93 -7.87 -8.32 6.34
CA SER A 93 -7.59 -6.98 5.83
C SER A 93 -6.69 -6.99 4.61
N VAL A 94 -6.80 -5.90 3.86
CA VAL A 94 -5.88 -5.52 2.80
C VAL A 94 -5.23 -4.20 3.15
N TRP A 95 -3.94 -4.12 2.90
CA TRP A 95 -3.07 -2.99 3.18
C TRP A 95 -2.52 -2.53 1.85
N PHE A 96 -2.73 -1.26 1.50
CA PHE A 96 -2.15 -0.66 0.30
C PHE A 96 -1.08 0.33 0.72
N ALA A 97 0.11 0.22 0.13
CA ALA A 97 1.17 1.21 0.37
C ALA A 97 0.78 2.53 -0.27
N THR A 98 0.79 3.61 0.51
CA THR A 98 0.37 4.94 0.06
C THR A 98 1.54 5.89 -0.17
N ASP A 99 2.75 5.51 0.24
CA ASP A 99 4.00 6.25 0.07
C ASP A 99 4.74 5.96 -1.24
N GLY A 100 4.16 5.12 -2.10
CA GLY A 100 4.74 4.69 -3.37
C GLY A 100 5.67 3.47 -3.26
N ASP A 101 5.71 2.81 -2.10
CA ASP A 101 6.51 1.58 -1.89
C ASP A 101 7.99 1.76 -2.31
N PRO A 102 8.70 2.77 -1.74
CA PRO A 102 10.11 3.05 -2.09
C PRO A 102 11.08 1.91 -1.73
N ASN A 103 10.64 1.03 -0.84
CA ASN A 103 11.25 -0.18 -0.31
C ASN A 103 11.03 -1.41 -1.20
N GLY A 104 10.02 -1.42 -2.08
CA GLY A 104 9.71 -2.53 -2.96
C GLY A 104 9.26 -3.79 -2.22
N ASP A 105 8.67 -3.64 -1.04
CA ASP A 105 8.21 -4.73 -0.18
C ASP A 105 6.68 -4.86 -0.13
N GLY A 106 5.98 -4.01 -0.87
CA GLY A 106 4.54 -4.01 -0.94
C GLY A 106 4.00 -3.09 0.14
N ALA A 107 3.09 -3.62 0.96
CA ALA A 107 2.57 -2.93 2.14
C ALA A 107 3.16 -3.51 3.44
N ILE A 108 4.41 -4.01 3.41
CA ILE A 108 5.06 -4.58 4.59
C ILE A 108 5.58 -3.46 5.49
N THR A 109 6.33 -2.50 4.94
CA THR A 109 6.84 -1.35 5.70
C THR A 109 6.46 -0.01 5.06
N GLY A 110 6.47 1.07 5.85
CA GLY A 110 6.16 2.42 5.37
C GLY A 110 4.80 2.95 5.84
N THR A 111 4.14 3.72 4.97
CA THR A 111 2.79 4.28 5.22
C THR A 111 1.75 3.60 4.36
N CYS A 112 0.63 3.20 4.97
CA CYS A 112 -0.41 2.42 4.34
C CYS A 112 -1.81 2.98 4.59
N THR A 113 -2.76 2.51 3.79
CA THR A 113 -4.18 2.48 4.18
C THR A 113 -4.61 1.03 4.32
N ALA A 114 -5.22 0.70 5.46
CA ALA A 114 -5.79 -0.62 5.70
C ALA A 114 -7.30 -0.63 5.48
N TYR A 115 -7.82 -1.70 4.89
CA TYR A 115 -9.24 -1.97 4.74
C TYR A 115 -9.60 -3.34 5.29
N SER A 116 -10.77 -3.46 5.91
CA SER A 116 -11.38 -4.74 6.25
C SER A 116 -12.79 -4.81 5.64
N PRO A 117 -13.17 -5.93 5.00
CA PRO A 117 -14.51 -6.07 4.45
C PRO A 117 -15.56 -5.99 5.57
N PRO A 118 -16.81 -5.60 5.25
CA PRO A 118 -17.92 -5.68 6.18
C PRO A 118 -18.14 -7.09 6.72
N THR A 119 -18.90 -7.20 7.81
CA THR A 119 -19.38 -8.46 8.37
C THR A 119 -20.82 -8.80 7.95
N SER A 120 -21.54 -7.87 7.31
CA SER A 120 -22.94 -8.02 6.92
C SER A 120 -23.32 -7.12 5.72
N PRO A 121 -24.42 -7.41 4.99
CA PRO A 121 -25.29 -8.58 5.11
C PRO A 121 -24.61 -9.87 4.63
N ASP A 122 -25.04 -11.00 5.21
CA ASP A 122 -24.76 -12.35 4.70
C ASP A 122 -25.92 -12.78 3.78
N PRO A 123 -25.69 -13.04 2.47
CA PRO A 123 -24.49 -12.73 1.67
C PRO A 123 -24.44 -11.25 1.21
N PRO A 124 -23.26 -10.72 0.78
CA PRO A 124 -22.02 -11.44 0.47
C PRO A 124 -20.97 -11.47 1.60
N PHE A 125 -21.24 -10.82 2.73
CA PHE A 125 -20.29 -10.67 3.82
C PHE A 125 -20.57 -11.68 4.93
N LEU A 126 -19.56 -11.94 5.76
CA LEU A 126 -19.62 -13.00 6.75
C LEU A 126 -18.91 -12.58 8.04
N ASP A 127 -19.49 -13.01 9.16
CA ASP A 127 -18.90 -13.01 10.50
C ASP A 127 -19.00 -14.44 11.05
N LEU A 128 -17.87 -15.15 11.03
CA LEU A 128 -17.69 -16.48 11.60
C LEU A 128 -17.34 -16.43 13.08
N ASP A 129 -17.19 -15.25 13.62
CA ASP A 129 -16.84 -14.99 15.00
C ASP A 129 -18.09 -15.03 15.89
N THR A 130 -19.29 -14.92 15.31
CA THR A 130 -20.53 -14.98 16.09
C THR A 130 -21.00 -16.37 16.56
N PRO A 131 -21.62 -16.43 17.76
CA PRO A 131 -21.63 -15.37 18.77
C PRO A 131 -20.35 -15.55 19.59
N LEU A 132 -19.30 -14.74 19.41
CA LEU A 132 -18.17 -14.77 20.33
C LEU A 132 -18.77 -14.56 21.72
N GLY A 133 -18.74 -15.61 22.54
CA GLY A 133 -19.70 -15.80 23.60
C GLY A 133 -19.90 -14.54 24.44
N LYS A 134 -21.09 -13.93 24.33
CA LYS A 134 -21.59 -12.73 25.04
C LYS A 134 -21.39 -11.37 24.35
N GLY A 135 -21.80 -11.26 23.08
CA GLY A 135 -22.70 -10.16 22.70
C GLY A 135 -22.14 -8.99 21.88
N LYS A 136 -20.95 -9.09 21.29
CA LYS A 136 -20.56 -8.22 20.17
C LYS A 136 -19.73 -9.04 19.19
N GLY A 137 -20.17 -9.08 17.92
CA GLY A 137 -19.29 -9.50 16.83
C GLY A 137 -18.12 -8.52 16.74
N ASP A 138 -17.05 -8.90 16.06
CA ASP A 138 -16.07 -7.93 15.59
C ASP A 138 -16.60 -7.27 14.30
N ASN A 139 -15.89 -6.23 13.87
CA ASN A 139 -16.28 -5.41 12.73
C ASN A 139 -15.48 -5.79 11.48
N CYS A 140 -14.63 -6.81 11.56
CA CYS A 140 -13.68 -7.17 10.51
C CYS A 140 -14.16 -8.43 9.81
N GLY A 141 -14.49 -8.32 8.52
CA GLY A 141 -15.12 -9.40 7.79
C GLY A 141 -14.27 -10.65 7.62
N ASP A 142 -14.98 -11.77 7.58
CA ASP A 142 -14.43 -13.12 7.40
C ASP A 142 -14.72 -13.63 6.00
N ILE A 143 -14.10 -14.77 5.63
CA ILE A 143 -14.41 -15.44 4.38
C ILE A 143 -14.36 -16.95 4.53
N ASP A 144 -15.28 -17.63 3.87
CA ASP A 144 -15.28 -19.07 3.68
C ASP A 144 -15.48 -19.44 2.20
N ALA A 145 -15.67 -20.73 1.91
CA ALA A 145 -15.85 -21.20 0.54
C ALA A 145 -17.18 -20.73 -0.10
N ALA A 146 -18.22 -20.41 0.68
CA ALA A 146 -19.51 -19.94 0.17
C ALA A 146 -19.49 -18.44 -0.14
N HIS A 147 -18.59 -17.69 0.51
CA HIS A 147 -18.42 -16.25 0.37
C HIS A 147 -17.22 -15.86 -0.50
N SER A 148 -16.55 -16.82 -1.14
CA SER A 148 -15.42 -16.57 -2.05
C SER A 148 -15.81 -16.77 -3.52
N PRO A 149 -15.56 -15.80 -4.42
CA PRO A 149 -14.95 -14.49 -4.13
C PRO A 149 -15.86 -13.52 -3.38
N MET A 150 -15.26 -12.67 -2.54
CA MET A 150 -15.93 -11.58 -1.81
C MET A 150 -15.47 -10.24 -2.34
N SER A 151 -16.38 -9.32 -2.66
CA SER A 151 -16.02 -7.99 -3.15
C SER A 151 -16.35 -6.89 -2.16
N THR A 152 -15.46 -5.92 -1.99
CA THR A 152 -15.71 -4.71 -1.21
C THR A 152 -15.24 -3.45 -1.92
N HIS A 153 -15.93 -2.34 -1.68
CA HIS A 153 -15.54 -1.04 -2.21
C HIS A 153 -14.48 -0.38 -1.32
N ILE A 154 -13.49 0.27 -1.94
CA ILE A 154 -12.43 1.01 -1.28
C ILE A 154 -12.23 2.39 -1.91
N GLU A 155 -11.73 3.33 -1.11
CA GLU A 155 -11.28 4.65 -1.54
C GLU A 155 -9.89 4.93 -0.95
N VAL A 156 -8.84 4.89 -1.77
CA VAL A 156 -7.45 5.04 -1.33
C VAL A 156 -6.82 6.29 -1.94
N TYR A 157 -6.06 7.01 -1.12
CA TYR A 157 -5.24 8.14 -1.56
C TYR A 157 -3.78 7.74 -1.46
N MET A 158 -3.08 7.68 -2.59
CA MET A 158 -1.72 7.14 -2.67
C MET A 158 -0.85 7.90 -3.65
N LYS A 159 0.46 7.78 -3.45
CA LYS A 159 1.45 8.28 -4.37
C LYS A 159 1.43 7.47 -5.67
N CYS A 160 1.38 8.17 -6.79
CA CYS A 160 1.45 7.61 -8.13
C CYS A 160 2.87 7.14 -8.45
N GLU A 161 2.99 5.86 -8.76
CA GLU A 161 4.22 5.27 -9.28
C GLU A 161 3.90 4.54 -10.59
N ALA A 162 4.72 4.78 -11.61
CA ALA A 162 4.50 4.22 -12.93
C ALA A 162 4.69 2.69 -12.91
N GLY A 163 3.68 1.97 -13.38
CA GLY A 163 3.76 0.54 -13.66
C GLY A 163 4.18 0.27 -15.12
N PRO A 164 4.45 -1.00 -15.47
CA PRO A 164 4.69 -1.40 -16.85
C PRO A 164 3.48 -1.08 -17.75
N ASN A 165 3.75 -0.87 -19.04
CA ASN A 165 2.72 -0.68 -20.09
C ASN A 165 1.73 0.48 -19.81
N GLY A 166 2.15 1.53 -19.10
CA GLY A 166 1.27 2.66 -18.76
C GLY A 166 0.27 2.35 -17.65
N GLY A 167 0.48 1.28 -16.89
CA GLY A 167 -0.24 0.99 -15.65
C GLY A 167 0.22 1.85 -14.47
N VAL A 168 -0.46 1.71 -13.34
CA VAL A 168 -0.09 2.32 -12.05
C VAL A 168 0.28 1.21 -11.08
N LYS A 169 1.43 1.33 -10.40
CA LYS A 169 1.76 0.39 -9.30
C LYS A 169 0.71 0.52 -8.21
N PHE A 170 0.18 -0.62 -7.76
CA PHE A 170 -0.82 -0.71 -6.71
C PHE A 170 -0.45 -1.81 -5.70
N PRO A 171 0.73 -1.69 -5.07
CA PRO A 171 1.28 -2.71 -4.18
C PRO A 171 0.41 -2.91 -2.95
N TYR A 172 0.26 -4.16 -2.54
CA TYR A 172 -0.56 -4.50 -1.38
C TYR A 172 0.00 -5.65 -0.56
N CYS A 173 -0.55 -5.80 0.65
CA CYS A 173 -0.52 -7.03 1.42
C CYS A 173 -1.92 -7.37 1.91
N THR A 174 -2.28 -8.65 1.97
CA THR A 174 -3.45 -9.16 2.71
C THR A 174 -2.98 -9.77 4.02
N SER A 175 -3.79 -9.68 5.07
CA SER A 175 -3.57 -10.38 6.33
C SER A 175 -4.85 -10.99 6.88
N TRP A 176 -4.69 -12.00 7.72
CA TRP A 176 -5.81 -12.76 8.26
C TRP A 176 -5.41 -13.54 9.51
N LYS A 177 -6.42 -13.98 10.26
CA LYS A 177 -6.29 -14.97 11.33
C LYS A 177 -6.76 -16.35 10.87
N GLN A 178 -6.24 -17.37 11.55
CA GLN A 178 -6.67 -18.75 11.38
C GLN A 178 -7.82 -19.04 12.35
N PRO A 179 -8.67 -20.05 12.08
CA PRO A 179 -9.66 -20.52 13.06
C PRO A 179 -9.02 -20.80 14.43
N GLY A 180 -9.66 -20.32 15.50
CA GLY A 180 -9.14 -20.44 16.87
C GLY A 180 -8.06 -19.41 17.26
N GLY A 181 -7.66 -18.54 16.34
CA GLY A 181 -6.82 -17.37 16.60
C GLY A 181 -7.61 -16.08 16.80
N ASN A 182 -8.95 -16.15 16.82
CA ASN A 182 -9.79 -14.97 16.76
C ASN A 182 -9.65 -14.08 18.02
N ARG A 183 -9.62 -12.77 17.78
CA ARG A 183 -9.64 -11.70 18.77
C ARG A 183 -10.51 -10.59 18.21
N VAL A 184 -11.28 -9.94 19.07
CA VAL A 184 -12.09 -8.77 18.71
C VAL A 184 -11.28 -7.80 17.83
N CYS A 185 -11.81 -7.50 16.66
CA CYS A 185 -11.27 -6.57 15.68
C CYS A 185 -12.28 -5.44 15.44
N ASN A 186 -11.93 -4.22 15.84
CA ASN A 186 -12.83 -3.06 15.75
C ASN A 186 -12.45 -2.09 14.64
N SER A 187 -11.30 -2.29 14.01
CA SER A 187 -10.75 -1.42 12.97
C SER A 187 -9.91 -2.22 11.97
N ALA A 188 -9.77 -1.70 10.76
CA ALA A 188 -8.98 -2.39 9.72
C ALA A 188 -7.51 -2.63 10.12
N VAL A 189 -6.93 -1.77 10.96
CA VAL A 189 -5.56 -1.94 11.47
C VAL A 189 -5.44 -3.04 12.54
N GLU A 190 -6.55 -3.47 13.16
CA GLU A 190 -6.58 -4.57 14.13
C GLU A 190 -6.69 -5.97 13.49
N ALA A 191 -7.03 -6.03 12.20
CA ALA A 191 -7.10 -7.24 11.38
C ALA A 191 -5.70 -7.75 10.99
N LEU A 192 -4.85 -7.90 11.99
CA LEU A 192 -3.44 -8.26 11.88
C LEU A 192 -3.25 -9.76 11.59
N PRO A 193 -2.10 -10.15 11.02
CA PRO A 193 -1.76 -11.55 10.79
C PRO A 193 -1.82 -12.38 12.07
N GLY A 194 -2.44 -13.56 12.02
CA GLY A 194 -2.42 -14.49 13.17
C GLY A 194 -1.00 -14.94 13.58
N THR A 195 -0.07 -14.99 12.61
CA THR A 195 1.38 -15.19 12.80
C THR A 195 2.14 -14.40 11.74
N GLY A 196 3.46 -14.25 11.84
CA GLY A 196 4.26 -13.53 10.83
C GLY A 196 4.18 -14.11 9.41
N ALA A 197 3.68 -15.33 9.25
CA ALA A 197 3.45 -15.95 7.94
C ALA A 197 2.02 -15.74 7.40
N LYS A 198 1.04 -15.32 8.21
CA LYS A 198 -0.39 -15.23 7.82
C LYS A 198 -0.74 -13.90 7.16
N CYS A 199 0.00 -13.64 6.11
CA CYS A 199 -0.19 -12.56 5.17
C CYS A 199 0.37 -12.98 3.81
N LYS A 200 -0.03 -12.27 2.77
CA LYS A 200 0.51 -12.36 1.40
C LYS A 200 0.76 -10.95 0.91
N CYS A 201 1.82 -10.72 0.15
CA CYS A 201 2.10 -9.41 -0.45
C CYS A 201 2.38 -9.54 -1.93
N ASP A 202 1.94 -8.55 -2.69
CA ASP A 202 2.32 -8.36 -4.09
C ASP A 202 2.87 -6.94 -4.31
N PRO A 203 4.20 -6.75 -4.22
CA PRO A 203 4.83 -5.45 -4.44
C PRO A 203 4.78 -4.99 -5.91
N ASN A 204 4.44 -5.90 -6.83
CA ASN A 204 4.45 -5.66 -8.27
C ASN A 204 3.05 -5.63 -8.88
N PHE A 205 2.00 -5.62 -8.04
CA PHE A 205 0.63 -5.51 -8.52
C PHE A 205 0.43 -4.17 -9.25
N VAL A 206 -0.22 -4.22 -10.42
CA VAL A 206 -0.37 -3.07 -11.33
C VAL A 206 -1.81 -2.96 -11.79
N LEU A 207 -2.39 -1.77 -11.69
CA LEU A 207 -3.69 -1.42 -12.27
C LEU A 207 -3.49 -0.86 -13.68
N GLY A 208 -4.10 -1.46 -14.69
CA GLY A 208 -3.98 -1.05 -16.10
C GLY A 208 -3.57 -2.20 -17.03
N PRO A 209 -3.24 -1.93 -18.30
CA PRO A 209 -2.77 -0.66 -18.88
C PRO A 209 -3.90 0.36 -19.13
N TRP A 210 -3.53 1.63 -19.21
CA TRP A 210 -4.45 2.71 -19.55
C TRP A 210 -4.02 3.45 -20.83
N ASP A 211 -4.98 3.84 -21.68
CA ASP A 211 -4.83 4.99 -22.58
C ASP A 211 -5.09 6.30 -21.79
N LEU A 212 -4.40 6.48 -20.65
CA LEU A 212 -4.46 7.75 -19.92
C LEU A 212 -3.57 8.76 -20.66
N PRO A 213 -4.08 9.94 -21.06
CA PRO A 213 -3.29 10.92 -21.80
C PRO A 213 -2.08 11.48 -21.02
N ALA A 214 -1.93 11.14 -19.73
CA ALA A 214 -0.86 11.59 -18.85
C ALA A 214 0.34 10.61 -18.72
N PHE A 215 0.25 9.37 -19.23
CA PHE A 215 1.40 8.46 -19.26
C PHE A 215 2.30 8.68 -20.50
N GLN A 216 2.35 9.90 -21.02
CA GLN A 216 3.44 10.27 -21.91
C GLN A 216 4.67 10.49 -21.05
N THR A 217 5.50 9.45 -20.96
CA THR A 217 6.93 9.67 -20.76
C THR A 217 7.33 10.60 -21.89
N GLU A 218 7.61 11.87 -21.61
CA GLU A 218 8.23 12.71 -22.63
C GLU A 218 9.55 12.04 -22.99
N GLU A 219 9.57 11.39 -24.15
CA GLU A 219 10.79 10.90 -24.76
C GLU A 219 11.74 12.09 -24.83
N PRO A 220 12.96 12.01 -24.28
CA PRO A 220 13.87 13.15 -24.27
C PRO A 220 14.11 13.56 -25.72
N THR A 221 13.48 14.67 -26.11
CA THR A 221 13.58 15.19 -27.47
C THR A 221 15.04 15.52 -27.70
N ALA A 222 15.70 14.71 -28.53
CA ALA A 222 17.07 14.96 -28.94
C ALA A 222 17.16 16.42 -29.46
N PRO A 223 18.19 17.19 -29.08
CA PRO A 223 18.31 18.57 -29.51
C PRO A 223 18.24 18.62 -31.05
N PRO A 224 17.54 19.62 -31.63
CA PRO A 224 17.34 19.68 -33.06
C PRO A 224 18.68 19.65 -33.77
N THR A 225 18.91 18.57 -34.53
CA THR A 225 20.06 18.50 -35.42
C THR A 225 19.85 19.55 -36.48
N THR A 226 20.62 20.64 -36.40
CA THR A 226 20.57 21.73 -37.37
C THR A 226 21.11 21.20 -38.69
N ALA A 227 20.23 20.74 -39.56
CA ALA A 227 20.58 20.43 -40.93
C ALA A 227 20.85 21.76 -41.66
N THR A 228 22.12 22.09 -41.88
CA THR A 228 22.51 23.14 -42.82
C THR A 228 22.08 22.70 -44.22
N VAL A 229 20.99 23.27 -44.71
CA VAL A 229 20.59 23.19 -46.12
C VAL A 229 21.59 24.01 -46.93
N THR A 230 22.55 23.35 -47.55
CA THR A 230 23.37 23.97 -48.59
C THR A 230 22.52 24.08 -49.85
N THR A 231 22.04 25.27 -50.16
CA THR A 231 21.41 25.57 -51.45
C THR A 231 22.48 25.56 -52.54
N ASP A 232 22.35 24.66 -53.51
CA ASP A 232 23.15 24.65 -54.74
C ASP A 232 22.91 25.94 -55.55
N PRO A 233 23.97 26.63 -56.02
CA PRO A 233 23.85 27.65 -57.06
C PRO A 233 23.91 27.03 -58.48
N PRO A 234 23.32 27.66 -59.52
CA PRO A 234 23.31 27.10 -60.86
C PRO A 234 24.61 27.42 -61.64
N THR A 235 25.11 26.39 -62.32
CA THR A 235 25.78 26.36 -63.65
C THR A 235 27.01 27.24 -63.92
N ALA A 236 28.20 26.61 -64.04
CA ALA A 236 29.15 26.81 -65.15
C ALA A 236 30.29 25.76 -65.12
N ALA A 237 30.72 25.29 -66.30
CA ALA A 237 31.78 24.31 -66.52
C ALA A 237 33.20 24.96 -66.58
N PRO A 238 34.27 24.21 -66.88
CA PRO A 238 35.34 23.82 -65.96
C PRO A 238 36.60 24.71 -66.05
N VAL A 239 37.35 24.87 -64.95
CA VAL A 239 38.71 25.43 -64.99
C VAL A 239 39.65 24.59 -64.12
N ALA A 240 40.83 24.34 -64.69
CA ALA A 240 41.89 23.48 -64.20
C ALA A 240 42.63 24.02 -62.96
N SER A 241 43.19 23.05 -62.21
CA SER A 241 44.41 23.05 -61.39
C SER A 241 44.97 24.37 -60.85
N THR A 242 45.27 24.40 -59.54
CA THR A 242 46.67 24.49 -59.06
C THR A 242 46.79 24.26 -57.55
N VAL A 243 47.94 23.70 -57.23
CA VAL A 243 48.52 23.34 -55.93
C VAL A 243 48.88 24.58 -55.12
N TYR A 244 48.66 24.58 -53.80
CA TYR A 244 49.68 25.08 -52.85
C TYR A 244 49.47 24.53 -51.42
N THR A 245 50.61 24.20 -50.83
CA THR A 245 50.91 23.66 -49.50
C THR A 245 51.06 24.76 -48.45
N ASP A 246 50.71 24.53 -47.18
CA ASP A 246 51.66 24.45 -46.04
C ASP A 246 50.97 24.42 -44.64
N PRO A 247 51.70 24.02 -43.56
CA PRO A 247 51.21 23.38 -42.32
C PRO A 247 51.33 24.37 -41.12
N PRO A 248 51.65 23.99 -39.85
CA PRO A 248 51.39 22.81 -39.00
C PRO A 248 50.69 23.19 -37.65
N THR A 249 50.59 22.22 -36.74
CA THR A 249 50.79 22.34 -35.26
C THR A 249 49.58 21.98 -34.40
N ALA A 250 49.63 20.80 -33.78
CA ALA A 250 49.09 20.58 -32.44
C ALA A 250 49.82 19.41 -31.74
N ALA A 251 50.45 19.74 -30.63
CA ALA A 251 50.79 18.84 -29.53
C ALA A 251 50.52 19.62 -28.22
N PRO A 252 50.46 18.99 -27.04
CA PRO A 252 50.01 17.65 -26.70
C PRO A 252 48.84 17.66 -25.70
N VAL A 253 48.33 16.46 -25.43
CA VAL A 253 47.31 16.12 -24.44
C VAL A 253 47.86 16.23 -23.02
N SER A 254 47.10 16.84 -22.09
CA SER A 254 47.32 16.70 -20.64
C SER A 254 46.05 16.14 -20.00
N SER A 255 46.15 14.89 -19.55
CA SER A 255 45.18 14.18 -18.73
C SER A 255 45.58 14.29 -17.25
N THR A 256 44.74 14.90 -16.42
CA THR A 256 44.88 14.81 -14.96
C THR A 256 43.99 13.69 -14.42
N VAL A 257 44.66 12.63 -13.98
CA VAL A 257 44.12 11.58 -13.11
C VAL A 257 43.98 12.16 -11.71
N TYR A 258 42.79 12.06 -11.11
CA TYR A 258 42.59 12.31 -9.68
C TYR A 258 42.53 10.97 -8.95
N THR A 259 43.52 10.74 -8.11
CA THR A 259 43.54 9.72 -7.05
C THR A 259 43.60 10.47 -5.73
N ASP A 260 42.77 10.10 -4.74
CA ASP A 260 43.24 9.78 -3.38
C ASP A 260 42.13 9.28 -2.42
N PRO A 261 42.49 8.66 -1.27
CA PRO A 261 41.83 7.50 -0.66
C PRO A 261 41.40 7.81 0.81
N PRO A 262 41.58 6.93 1.83
CA PRO A 262 40.69 5.84 2.24
C PRO A 262 40.02 6.03 3.63
N THR A 263 39.00 5.21 3.85
CA THR A 263 38.53 4.51 5.09
C THR A 263 38.73 5.13 6.48
N ALA A 264 37.62 5.26 7.23
CA ALA A 264 37.58 5.14 8.69
C ALA A 264 36.52 4.11 9.13
N ALA A 265 36.86 3.34 10.17
CA ALA A 265 36.17 2.16 10.70
C ALA A 265 35.03 2.53 11.70
N PRO A 266 34.24 1.55 12.19
CA PRO A 266 33.00 1.79 12.93
C PRO A 266 33.22 2.01 14.43
N VAL A 267 32.35 2.81 15.05
CA VAL A 267 32.29 2.99 16.50
C VAL A 267 31.11 2.18 17.05
N SER A 268 31.43 1.20 17.90
CA SER A 268 30.48 0.50 18.78
C SER A 268 30.10 1.41 19.95
N SER A 269 28.81 1.41 20.32
CA SER A 269 28.36 1.89 21.63
C SER A 269 27.37 0.90 22.24
N SER A 270 27.68 0.57 23.49
CA SER A 270 27.18 -0.52 24.31
C SER A 270 25.81 -0.28 24.94
N THR A 271 25.13 -1.41 25.14
CA THR A 271 23.97 -1.69 25.98
C THR A 271 24.12 -1.15 27.42
N THR A 272 23.07 -0.54 27.97
CA THR A 272 22.82 -0.51 29.42
C THR A 272 21.46 -1.14 29.71
N VAL A 273 21.52 -2.24 30.45
CA VAL A 273 20.39 -2.95 31.05
C VAL A 273 20.00 -2.17 32.31
N SER A 274 18.74 -1.73 32.41
CA SER A 274 18.19 -1.24 33.68
C SER A 274 17.47 -2.42 34.35
N ALA A 275 17.93 -2.76 35.55
CA ALA A 275 17.43 -3.86 36.36
C ALA A 275 16.14 -3.49 37.11
N ASP A 276 15.25 -4.46 37.26
CA ASP A 276 14.10 -4.48 38.17
C ASP A 276 14.51 -4.24 39.63
N PRO A 277 13.68 -3.52 40.42
CA PRO A 277 13.70 -3.62 41.87
C PRO A 277 12.86 -4.82 42.38
N PRO A 278 13.27 -5.46 43.48
CA PRO A 278 12.71 -6.74 43.93
C PRO A 278 11.34 -6.62 44.61
N THR A 279 10.56 -7.68 44.43
CA THR A 279 9.39 -8.07 45.22
C THR A 279 9.67 -8.04 46.72
N ALA A 280 8.82 -7.36 47.48
CA ALA A 280 8.71 -7.52 48.92
C ALA A 280 7.32 -8.10 49.25
N ALA A 281 7.30 -9.35 49.70
CA ALA A 281 6.28 -9.91 50.59
C ALA A 281 6.88 -9.91 52.01
N PRO A 282 6.06 -9.80 53.07
CA PRO A 282 5.20 -10.90 53.51
C PRO A 282 3.70 -10.66 53.43
#